data_AF-A0A534YT88-F1
#
_entry.id   AF-A0A534YT88-F1
#
_cell.length_a   1.000
_cell.length_b   1.000
_cell.length_c   1.000
_cell.angle_alpha   90.00
_cell.angle_beta   90.00
_cell.angle_gamma   90.00
#
_symmetry.space_group_name_H-M   'P 1'
#
loop_
_entity.id
_entity.type
_entity.pdbx_description
1 polymer ?
#
loop_
_entity_poly.entity_id
_entity_poly.type
_entity_poly.pdbx_seq_one_letter_code
_entity_poly.pdbx_strand_id
1 'polypeptide(L)'
;MAPAKLVAATPLPKTYEDLDGAQGREVFFRPQRYRAQDLSPLNCTVVVRADDLAVECSLYNVSQNGVAFELPNGLSFDLGDVVNDLEVRFDSHVAFRGEARVGSLREIDDVRIAGV
;
A
#
# COMPACT_ATOMS: atom_id res chain seq x y z
N MET A 1 -42.30 27.62 -12.88
CA MET A 1 -41.25 28.34 -12.14
C MET A 1 -40.53 27.30 -11.28
N ALA A 2 -39.33 26.89 -11.65
CA ALA A 2 -38.56 25.85 -10.94
C ALA A 2 -37.62 26.50 -9.92
N PRO A 3 -37.35 25.87 -8.76
CA PRO A 3 -36.44 26.44 -7.76
C PRO A 3 -34.98 26.31 -8.22
N ALA A 4 -34.19 27.34 -7.94
CA ALA A 4 -32.77 27.38 -8.24
C ALA A 4 -31.99 26.36 -7.39
N LYS A 5 -31.14 25.55 -8.03
CA LYS A 5 -30.18 24.66 -7.38
C LYS A 5 -29.09 25.52 -6.73
N LEU A 6 -28.91 25.41 -5.41
CA LEU A 6 -27.73 25.92 -4.73
C LEU A 6 -26.52 25.09 -5.19
N VAL A 7 -25.59 25.72 -5.89
CA VAL A 7 -24.28 25.13 -6.20
C VAL A 7 -23.46 25.20 -4.92
N ALA A 8 -23.08 24.04 -4.38
CA ALA A 8 -22.16 23.98 -3.24
C ALA A 8 -20.84 24.63 -3.65
N ALA A 9 -20.47 25.71 -2.93
CA ALA A 9 -19.22 26.39 -3.15
C ALA A 9 -18.06 25.42 -2.95
N THR A 10 -17.15 25.34 -3.91
CA THR A 10 -15.86 24.67 -3.75
C THR A 10 -15.14 25.35 -2.58
N PRO A 11 -14.81 24.64 -1.49
CA PRO A 11 -14.10 25.26 -0.39
C PRO A 11 -12.73 25.75 -0.89
N LEU A 12 -12.41 26.99 -0.56
CA LEU A 12 -11.11 27.60 -0.88
C LEU A 12 -9.99 26.75 -0.25
N PRO A 13 -8.82 26.64 -0.90
CA PRO A 13 -7.65 26.02 -0.28
C PRO A 13 -7.31 26.77 1.00
N LYS A 14 -7.24 26.07 2.13
CA LYS A 14 -6.86 26.65 3.42
C LYS A 14 -5.38 27.06 3.39
N THR A 15 -5.03 28.17 4.01
CA THR A 15 -3.61 28.52 4.20
C THR A 15 -3.05 27.77 5.41
N TYR A 16 -1.72 27.70 5.52
CA TYR A 16 -1.04 26.99 6.61
C TYR A 16 -1.45 27.53 7.99
N GLU A 17 -1.79 28.83 8.09
CA GLU A 17 -2.26 29.44 9.34
C GLU A 17 -3.71 29.06 9.71
N ASP A 18 -4.53 28.59 8.76
CA ASP A 18 -5.91 28.13 8.99
C ASP A 18 -5.98 26.68 9.49
N LEU A 19 -4.84 25.99 9.52
CA LEU A 19 -4.69 24.64 10.06
C LEU A 19 -4.33 24.77 11.54
N ASP A 20 -5.28 24.43 12.42
CA ASP A 20 -5.00 24.20 13.85
C ASP A 20 -3.86 23.17 13.91
N GLY A 21 -2.67 23.62 14.31
CA GLY A 21 -1.43 22.87 14.15
C GLY A 21 -1.55 21.41 14.61
N ALA A 22 -0.96 20.52 13.82
CA ALA A 22 -0.84 19.08 14.08
C ALA A 22 -2.16 18.27 14.19
N GLN A 23 -3.27 18.70 13.59
CA GLN A 23 -4.45 17.84 13.45
C GLN A 23 -5.00 17.76 12.02
N GLY A 24 -5.40 16.56 11.61
CA GLY A 24 -6.10 16.29 10.35
C GLY A 24 -5.40 15.28 9.45
N ARG A 25 -6.10 14.84 8.39
CA ARG A 25 -5.60 13.84 7.43
C ARG A 25 -4.32 14.28 6.70
N GLU A 26 -4.10 15.59 6.66
CA GLU A 26 -2.98 16.28 6.02
C GLU A 26 -1.72 16.30 6.90
N VAL A 27 -1.86 15.99 8.20
CA VAL A 27 -0.76 15.88 9.17
C VAL A 27 -0.24 14.44 9.28
N PHE A 28 -1.03 13.44 8.88
CA PHE A 28 -0.54 12.06 8.76
C PHE A 28 0.40 11.95 7.58
N PHE A 29 1.70 12.14 7.84
CA PHE A 29 2.76 11.86 6.90
C PHE A 29 2.57 10.46 6.31
N ARG A 30 2.26 10.39 5.02
CA ARG A 30 2.29 9.13 4.28
C ARG A 30 3.69 9.01 3.68
N PRO A 31 4.49 8.02 4.11
CA PRO A 31 5.81 7.83 3.52
C PRO A 31 5.68 7.66 2.00
N GLN A 32 6.65 8.23 1.29
CA GLN A 32 6.77 8.05 -0.15
C GLN A 32 6.76 6.55 -0.49
N ARG A 33 5.98 6.19 -1.52
CA ARG A 33 5.93 4.84 -2.06
C ARG A 33 6.80 4.77 -3.31
N TYR A 34 7.66 3.76 -3.37
CA TYR A 34 8.52 3.44 -4.51
C TYR A 34 7.96 2.22 -5.23
N ARG A 35 7.87 2.29 -6.55
CA ARG A 35 7.57 1.15 -7.42
C ARG A 35 8.84 0.39 -7.74
N ALA A 36 8.74 -0.84 -8.24
CA ALA A 36 9.89 -1.64 -8.65
C ALA A 36 10.81 -0.89 -9.65
N GLN A 37 10.22 -0.17 -10.60
CA GLN A 37 10.95 0.65 -11.57
C GLN A 37 11.79 1.77 -10.95
N ASP A 38 11.37 2.31 -9.79
CA ASP A 38 12.07 3.40 -9.10
C ASP A 38 13.31 2.87 -8.35
N LEU A 39 13.42 1.56 -8.18
CA LEU A 39 14.49 0.86 -7.46
C LEU A 39 15.42 0.10 -8.41
N SER A 40 15.24 0.26 -9.73
CA SER A 40 16.11 -0.32 -10.75
C SER A 40 17.58 0.07 -10.51
N PRO A 41 18.54 -0.86 -10.60
CA PRO A 41 18.43 -2.21 -11.20
C PRO A 41 18.12 -3.35 -10.20
N LEU A 42 17.69 -3.05 -8.97
CA LEU A 42 17.47 -4.08 -7.95
C LEU A 42 16.26 -4.97 -8.30
N ASN A 43 16.39 -6.28 -8.10
CA ASN A 43 15.27 -7.20 -8.16
C ASN A 43 14.49 -7.13 -6.84
N CYS A 44 13.26 -6.65 -6.89
CA CYS A 44 12.43 -6.44 -5.71
C CYS A 44 11.39 -7.56 -5.60
N THR A 45 11.48 -8.37 -4.55
CA THR A 45 10.58 -9.52 -4.34
C THR A 45 9.96 -9.47 -2.95
N VAL A 46 8.67 -9.78 -2.85
CA VAL A 46 8.00 -10.05 -1.58
C VAL A 46 7.81 -11.55 -1.45
N VAL A 47 8.25 -12.15 -0.35
CA VAL A 47 8.05 -13.57 -0.09
C VAL A 47 7.06 -13.73 1.05
N VAL A 48 5.99 -14.48 0.81
CA VAL A 48 4.99 -14.79 1.82
C VAL A 48 5.05 -16.29 2.11
N ARG A 49 5.09 -16.67 3.39
CA ARG A 49 4.87 -18.06 3.78
C ARG A 49 3.43 -18.28 4.21
N ALA A 50 2.75 -19.14 3.47
CA ALA A 50 1.44 -19.69 3.80
C ALA A 50 1.57 -21.21 3.87
N ASP A 51 1.09 -21.83 4.96
CA ASP A 51 1.15 -23.29 5.18
C ASP A 51 2.54 -23.91 4.92
N ASP A 52 3.60 -23.27 5.45
CA ASP A 52 5.02 -23.61 5.28
C ASP A 52 5.57 -23.53 3.84
N LEU A 53 4.77 -23.12 2.86
CA LEU A 53 5.21 -22.88 1.50
C LEU A 53 5.60 -21.41 1.32
N ALA A 54 6.84 -21.17 0.89
CA ALA A 54 7.29 -19.85 0.48
C ALA A 54 6.80 -19.53 -0.93
N VAL A 55 6.03 -18.46 -1.07
CA VAL A 55 5.49 -17.97 -2.33
C VAL A 55 6.13 -16.62 -2.64
N GLU A 56 6.85 -16.55 -3.76
CA GLU A 56 7.43 -15.31 -4.26
C GLU A 56 6.36 -14.50 -5.02
N CYS A 57 6.29 -13.22 -4.69
CA CYS A 57 5.33 -12.25 -5.21
C CYS A 57 6.09 -11.04 -5.76
N SER A 58 5.64 -10.53 -6.92
CA SER A 58 6.20 -9.31 -7.50
C SER A 58 5.88 -8.09 -6.63
N LEU A 59 6.88 -7.23 -6.42
CA LEU A 59 6.65 -5.95 -5.74
C LEU A 59 5.81 -5.02 -6.62
N TYR A 60 4.67 -4.54 -6.11
CA TYR A 60 3.89 -3.48 -6.75
C TYR A 60 4.38 -2.09 -6.28
N ASN A 61 4.48 -1.88 -4.96
CA ASN A 61 5.19 -0.73 -4.38
C ASN A 61 5.55 -0.95 -2.90
N VAL A 62 6.54 -0.21 -2.39
CA VAL A 62 7.00 -0.28 -0.99
C VAL A 62 7.14 1.12 -0.41
N SER A 63 6.91 1.26 0.89
CA SER A 63 7.31 2.42 1.66
C SER A 63 7.91 2.00 3.00
N GLN A 64 8.26 2.98 3.84
CA GLN A 64 8.79 2.70 5.17
C GLN A 64 7.82 1.93 6.08
N ASN A 65 6.51 2.01 5.83
CA ASN A 65 5.49 1.48 6.74
C ASN A 65 4.66 0.34 6.14
N GLY A 66 4.96 -0.11 4.91
CA GLY A 66 4.16 -1.14 4.28
C GLY A 66 4.60 -1.48 2.87
N VAL A 67 4.06 -2.57 2.36
CA VAL A 67 4.38 -3.10 1.04
C VAL A 67 3.11 -3.56 0.34
N ALA A 68 3.03 -3.32 -0.96
CA ALA A 68 2.01 -3.86 -1.82
C ALA A 68 2.65 -4.77 -2.86
N PHE A 69 2.04 -5.93 -3.10
CA PHE A 69 2.56 -6.97 -3.97
C PHE A 69 1.43 -7.66 -4.73
N GLU A 70 1.80 -8.26 -5.86
CA GLU A 70 0.88 -9.02 -6.70
C GLU A 70 0.58 -10.37 -6.05
N LEU A 71 -0.71 -10.74 -5.99
CA LEU A 71 -1.16 -12.02 -5.47
C LEU A 71 -1.18 -13.06 -6.59
N PRO A 72 -0.28 -14.06 -6.55
CA PRO A 72 -0.28 -15.13 -7.54
C PRO A 72 -1.56 -15.98 -7.45
N ASN A 73 -1.86 -16.68 -8.55
CA ASN A 73 -2.96 -17.63 -8.58
C ASN A 73 -2.73 -18.74 -7.55
N GLY A 74 -3.72 -19.00 -6.70
CA GLY A 74 -3.62 -19.97 -5.59
C GLY A 74 -3.31 -19.34 -4.23
N LEU A 75 -2.88 -18.08 -4.17
CA LEU A 75 -2.81 -17.32 -2.91
C LEU A 75 -4.04 -16.40 -2.80
N SER A 76 -4.67 -16.42 -1.63
CA SER A 76 -5.81 -15.57 -1.28
C SER A 76 -5.68 -15.10 0.17
N PHE A 77 -6.04 -13.85 0.40
CA PHE A 77 -6.19 -13.27 1.73
C PHE A 77 -7.52 -12.55 1.80
N ASP A 78 -8.02 -12.42 3.02
CA ASP A 78 -9.08 -11.50 3.39
C ASP A 78 -8.51 -10.23 4.06
N LEU A 79 -9.30 -9.17 4.08
CA LEU A 79 -8.92 -7.95 4.82
C LEU A 79 -8.80 -8.25 6.31
N GLY A 80 -7.69 -7.82 6.90
CA GLY A 80 -7.40 -8.03 8.31
C GLY A 80 -6.64 -9.31 8.61
N ASP A 81 -6.47 -10.21 7.63
CA ASP A 81 -5.62 -11.39 7.76
C ASP A 81 -4.20 -11.01 8.15
N VAL A 82 -3.57 -11.92 8.89
CA VAL A 82 -2.21 -11.76 9.39
C VAL A 82 -1.29 -12.71 8.64
N VAL A 83 -0.33 -12.13 7.92
CA VAL A 83 0.76 -12.87 7.28
C VAL A 83 1.88 -12.98 8.30
N ASN A 84 2.06 -14.18 8.87
CA ASN A 84 2.99 -14.40 9.99
C ASN A 84 4.47 -14.29 9.60
N ASP A 85 4.83 -14.62 8.36
CA ASP A 85 6.20 -14.54 7.86
C ASP A 85 6.21 -13.97 6.43
N LEU A 86 6.39 -12.66 6.37
CA LEU A 86 6.55 -11.86 5.16
C LEU A 86 7.99 -11.34 5.10
N GLU A 87 8.66 -11.55 3.98
CA GLU A 87 9.98 -11.00 3.69
C GLU A 87 9.90 -10.00 2.53
N VAL A 88 10.58 -8.86 2.66
CA VAL A 88 10.83 -7.93 1.56
C VAL A 88 12.31 -8.02 1.19
N ARG A 89 12.59 -8.36 -0.06
CA ARG A 89 13.94 -8.60 -0.57
C ARG A 89 14.31 -7.63 -1.68
N PHE A 90 15.56 -7.19 -1.64
CA PHE A 90 16.24 -6.51 -2.74
C PHE A 90 17.44 -7.37 -3.13
N ASP A 91 17.38 -7.99 -4.31
CA ASP A 91 18.26 -9.07 -4.74
C ASP A 91 18.35 -10.17 -3.65
N SER A 92 19.56 -10.47 -3.15
CA SER A 92 19.78 -11.45 -2.09
C SER A 92 19.62 -10.90 -0.67
N HIS A 93 19.36 -9.60 -0.51
CA HIS A 93 19.28 -8.95 0.79
C HIS A 93 17.84 -8.91 1.31
N VAL A 94 17.62 -9.37 2.53
CA VAL A 94 16.34 -9.27 3.25
C VAL A 94 16.30 -7.94 4.00
N ALA A 95 15.54 -6.98 3.46
CA ALA A 95 15.39 -5.65 4.07
C ALA A 95 14.38 -5.65 5.23
N PHE A 96 13.40 -6.56 5.16
CA PHE A 96 12.42 -6.75 6.22
C PHE A 96 12.02 -8.21 6.29
N ARG A 97 11.78 -8.69 7.51
CA ARG A 97 11.12 -9.96 7.79
C ARG A 97 10.27 -9.87 9.05
N GLY A 98 9.01 -10.27 8.96
CA GLY A 98 8.14 -10.33 10.13
C GLY A 98 6.68 -10.50 9.77
N GLU A 99 5.83 -10.21 10.76
CA GLU A 99 4.39 -10.24 10.62
C GLU A 99 3.86 -8.97 9.94
N ALA A 100 2.84 -9.11 9.10
CA ALA A 100 2.13 -7.97 8.53
C ALA A 100 0.63 -8.26 8.41
N ARG A 101 -0.20 -7.22 8.51
CA ARG A 101 -1.67 -7.33 8.41
C ARG A 101 -2.13 -6.83 7.05
N VAL A 102 -2.97 -7.61 6.38
CA VAL A 102 -3.58 -7.21 5.09
C VAL A 102 -4.53 -6.03 5.32
N GLY A 103 -4.10 -4.84 4.90
CA GLY A 103 -4.85 -3.59 5.04
C GLY A 103 -5.60 -3.18 3.77
N SER A 104 -5.26 -3.76 2.62
CA SER A 104 -5.99 -3.52 1.37
C SER A 104 -5.90 -4.68 0.40
N LEU A 105 -6.99 -4.95 -0.33
CA LEU A 105 -7.05 -5.85 -1.47
C LEU A 105 -7.66 -5.08 -2.64
N ARG A 106 -7.02 -5.14 -3.80
CA ARG A 106 -7.40 -4.38 -5.00
C ARG A 106 -7.20 -5.24 -6.23
N GLU A 107 -7.93 -4.92 -7.29
CA GLU A 107 -7.72 -5.48 -8.63
C GLU A 107 -7.44 -4.32 -9.58
N ILE A 108 -6.33 -4.38 -10.30
CA ILE A 108 -5.87 -3.34 -11.22
C ILE A 108 -5.37 -4.05 -12.47
N ASP A 109 -5.95 -3.74 -13.62
CA ASP A 109 -5.58 -4.34 -14.92
C ASP A 109 -5.52 -5.88 -14.86
N ASP A 110 -6.54 -6.51 -14.26
CA ASP A 110 -6.67 -7.95 -14.00
C ASP A 110 -5.60 -8.56 -13.07
N VAL A 111 -4.81 -7.72 -12.39
CA VAL A 111 -3.84 -8.13 -11.37
C VAL A 111 -4.40 -7.88 -9.98
N ARG A 112 -4.44 -8.93 -9.16
CA ARG A 112 -4.83 -8.83 -7.74
C ARG A 112 -3.64 -8.32 -6.93
N ILE A 113 -3.83 -7.25 -6.17
CA ILE A 113 -2.82 -6.58 -5.35
C ILE A 113 -3.22 -6.64 -3.88
N ALA A 114 -2.36 -7.22 -3.04
CA ALA A 114 -2.45 -7.11 -1.60
C ALA A 114 -1.55 -5.97 -1.10
N GLY A 115 -2.04 -5.22 -0.12
CA GLY A 115 -1.25 -4.24 0.61
C GLY A 115 -1.26 -4.56 2.10
N VAL A 116 -0.06 -4.62 2.68
CA VAL A 116 0.19 -4.82 4.10
C VAL A 116 0.92 -3.62 4.71
#